data_AF-A0AAJ1VMH6-F1
#
_entry.id   AF-A0AAJ1VMH6-F1
#
_cell.length_a   1.000
_cell.length_b   1.000
_cell.length_c   1.000
_cell.angle_alpha   90.00
_cell.angle_beta   90.00
_cell.angle_gamma   90.00
#
_symmetry.space_group_name_H-M   'P 1'
#
loop_
_entity.id
_entity.type
_entity.pdbx_description
1 polymer ?
#
loop_
_entity_poly.entity_id
_entity_poly.type
_entity_poly.pdbx_seq_one_letter_code
_entity_poly.pdbx_strand_id
1 'polypeptide(L)'
;MVLQNIKFLLNSFLANSTLENIVFVWVMHQQKIIDDLLSGLHGDYDLYSFSLTASEQELTKRFGKDVEAGIRNQAELQAAIDRIVMYKAVNSIKIDVTGRELPENAERIIKAISENAS
;
A
#
# COMPACT_ATOMS: atom_id res chain seq x y z
N MET A 1 -5.29 12.34 15.23
CA MET A 1 -5.81 13.21 14.17
C MET A 1 -5.74 12.55 12.78
N VAL A 2 -4.57 12.27 12.19
CA VAL A 2 -4.49 11.73 10.81
C VAL A 2 -5.24 10.41 10.63
N LEU A 3 -5.01 9.41 11.50
CA LEU A 3 -5.69 8.12 11.42
C LEU A 3 -7.21 8.23 11.63
N GLN A 4 -7.66 9.13 12.51
CA GLN A 4 -9.09 9.38 12.72
C GLN A 4 -9.74 9.98 11.46
N ASN A 5 -9.07 10.92 10.81
CA ASN A 5 -9.57 11.52 9.57
C ASN A 5 -9.65 10.49 8.44
N ILE A 6 -8.67 9.60 8.34
CA ILE A 6 -8.66 8.54 7.33
C ILE A 6 -9.81 7.55 7.57
N LYS A 7 -10.00 7.12 8.82
CA LYS A 7 -11.15 6.28 9.20
C LYS A 7 -12.49 6.93 8.84
N PHE A 8 -12.63 8.23 9.15
CA PHE A 8 -13.84 8.98 8.82
C PHE A 8 -14.13 8.97 7.31
N LEU A 9 -13.11 9.26 6.47
CA LEU A 9 -13.27 9.26 5.01
C LEU A 9 -13.57 7.87 4.46
N LEU A 10 -12.82 6.85 4.89
CA LEU A 10 -13.03 5.48 4.44
C LEU A 10 -14.42 4.96 4.83
N ASN A 11 -14.90 5.23 6.04
CA ASN A 11 -16.27 4.88 6.43
C ASN A 11 -17.33 5.58 5.59
N SER A 12 -17.08 6.85 5.21
CA SER A 12 -18.00 7.56 4.31
C SER A 12 -18.04 6.94 2.92
N PHE A 13 -16.93 6.40 2.42
CA PHE A 13 -16.88 5.70 1.15
C PHE A 13 -17.51 4.30 1.24
N LEU A 14 -17.24 3.56 2.31
CA LEU A 14 -17.85 2.24 2.57
C LEU A 14 -19.37 2.32 2.72
N ALA A 15 -19.89 3.41 3.30
CA ALA A 15 -21.33 3.63 3.43
C ALA A 15 -22.00 4.04 2.10
N ASN A 16 -21.22 4.33 1.04
CA ASN A 16 -21.77 4.73 -0.24
C ASN A 16 -21.97 3.51 -1.16
N SER A 17 -23.23 3.10 -1.32
CA SER A 17 -23.61 1.94 -2.13
C SER A 17 -23.36 2.09 -3.64
N THR A 18 -23.00 3.28 -4.14
CA THR A 18 -22.64 3.46 -5.56
C THR A 18 -21.18 3.16 -5.84
N LEU A 19 -20.35 3.01 -4.79
CA LEU A 19 -18.94 2.68 -4.92
C LEU A 19 -18.76 1.17 -4.80
N GLU A 20 -18.19 0.55 -5.84
CA GLU A 20 -17.90 -0.88 -5.83
C GLU A 20 -16.52 -1.18 -5.23
N ASN A 21 -15.54 -0.30 -5.46
CA ASN A 21 -14.15 -0.54 -5.09
C ASN A 21 -13.52 0.72 -4.48
N ILE A 22 -12.71 0.53 -3.43
CA ILE A 22 -11.94 1.59 -2.78
C ILE A 22 -10.46 1.20 -2.81
N VAL A 23 -9.64 2.01 -3.47
CA VAL A 23 -8.18 1.84 -3.47
C VAL A 23 -7.57 2.86 -2.51
N PHE A 24 -7.03 2.36 -1.39
CA PHE A 24 -6.38 3.19 -0.38
C PHE A 24 -4.88 2.92 -0.33
N VAL A 25 -4.07 3.96 -0.55
CA VAL A 25 -2.60 3.87 -0.60
C VAL A 25 -2.00 4.70 0.52
N TRP A 26 -1.23 4.06 1.40
CA TRP A 26 -0.51 4.73 2.47
C TRP A 26 0.73 3.94 2.90
N VAL A 27 1.64 4.58 3.65
CA VAL A 27 2.86 3.95 4.17
C VAL A 27 2.53 3.23 5.48
N MET A 28 2.13 1.96 5.39
CA MET A 28 1.71 1.13 6.52
C MET A 28 2.71 -0.02 6.75
N HIS A 29 3.92 0.34 7.15
CA HIS A 29 5.06 -0.56 7.30
C HIS A 29 5.05 -1.39 8.60
N GLN A 30 4.01 -1.26 9.44
CA GLN A 30 3.84 -2.03 10.68
C GLN A 30 2.41 -2.57 10.72
N GLN A 31 2.25 -3.83 11.13
CA GLN A 31 0.93 -4.48 11.21
C GLN A 31 -0.04 -3.68 12.10
N LYS A 32 0.44 -3.14 13.21
CA LYS A 32 -0.34 -2.32 14.12
C LYS A 32 -1.02 -1.12 13.43
N ILE A 33 -0.38 -0.50 12.42
CA ILE A 33 -0.99 0.64 11.70
C ILE A 33 -2.23 0.19 10.94
N ILE A 34 -2.17 -1.00 10.32
CA ILE A 34 -3.27 -1.60 9.58
C ILE A 34 -4.36 -2.05 10.56
N ASP A 35 -3.99 -2.73 11.63
CA ASP A 35 -4.96 -3.18 12.65
C ASP A 35 -5.69 -1.99 13.25
N ASP A 36 -4.95 -0.94 13.65
CA ASP A 36 -5.52 0.28 14.20
C ASP A 36 -6.42 0.97 13.16
N LEU A 37 -6.08 0.95 11.87
CA LEU A 37 -6.93 1.50 10.81
C LEU A 37 -8.25 0.71 10.70
N LEU A 38 -8.14 -0.61 10.52
CA LEU A 38 -9.28 -1.52 10.31
C LEU A 38 -10.21 -1.57 11.52
N SER A 39 -9.69 -1.43 12.75
CA SER A 39 -10.50 -1.44 13.97
C SER A 39 -11.55 -0.32 14.04
N GLY A 40 -11.41 0.71 13.20
CA GLY A 40 -12.36 1.81 13.11
C GLY A 40 -13.15 1.85 11.80
N LEU A 41 -13.05 0.82 10.97
CA LEU A 41 -13.86 0.69 9.76
C LEU A 41 -15.11 -0.14 10.04
N HIS A 42 -16.21 0.21 9.38
CA HIS A 42 -17.53 -0.41 9.59
C HIS A 42 -18.22 -0.71 8.25
N GLY A 43 -19.16 -1.65 8.28
CA GLY A 43 -19.88 -2.13 7.10
C GLY A 43 -19.30 -3.43 6.55
N ASP A 44 -19.98 -3.99 5.55
CA ASP A 44 -19.56 -5.22 4.88
C ASP A 44 -18.65 -4.87 3.70
N TYR A 45 -17.45 -5.43 3.68
CA TYR A 45 -16.49 -5.24 2.59
C TYR A 45 -15.48 -6.39 2.55
N ASP A 46 -15.00 -6.70 1.35
CA ASP A 46 -13.88 -7.60 1.15
C ASP A 46 -12.56 -6.83 1.25
N LEU A 47 -11.67 -7.29 2.13
CA LEU A 47 -10.37 -6.64 2.35
C LEU A 47 -9.26 -7.37 1.61
N TYR A 48 -8.64 -6.67 0.65
CA TYR A 48 -7.39 -7.10 0.03
C TYR A 48 -6.26 -6.15 0.41
N SER A 49 -5.35 -6.63 1.26
CA SER A 49 -4.17 -5.86 1.69
C SER A 49 -2.96 -6.26 0.85
N PHE A 50 -2.28 -5.28 0.24
CA PHE A 50 -1.11 -5.49 -0.60
C PHE A 50 0.12 -4.76 -0.07
N SER A 51 1.27 -5.42 -0.10
CA SER A 51 2.58 -4.77 0.05
C SER A 51 3.33 -4.89 -1.26
N LEU A 52 3.59 -3.74 -1.89
CA LEU A 52 4.48 -3.66 -3.04
C LEU A 52 5.91 -3.60 -2.53
N THR A 53 6.68 -4.63 -2.82
CA THR A 53 8.08 -4.75 -2.41
C THR A 53 9.00 -4.66 -3.61
N ALA A 54 10.18 -4.07 -3.43
CA ALA A 54 11.21 -4.01 -4.45
C ALA A 54 12.56 -4.32 -3.82
N SER A 55 13.52 -4.75 -4.65
CA SER A 55 14.92 -4.79 -4.24
C SER A 55 15.40 -3.40 -3.83
N GLU A 56 16.38 -3.36 -2.92
CA GLU A 56 17.01 -2.11 -2.51
C GLU A 56 17.61 -1.35 -3.70
N GLN A 57 18.21 -2.05 -4.65
CA GLN A 57 18.81 -1.44 -5.85
C GLN A 57 17.74 -0.74 -6.71
N GLU A 58 16.61 -1.42 -6.95
CA GLU A 58 15.54 -0.84 -7.75
C GLU A 58 14.82 0.29 -7.00
N LEU A 59 14.63 0.16 -5.69
CA LEU A 59 14.09 1.24 -4.86
C LEU A 59 14.97 2.48 -4.93
N THR A 60 16.28 2.34 -4.68
CA THR A 60 17.25 3.43 -4.72
C THR A 60 17.28 4.10 -6.10
N LYS A 61 17.26 3.32 -7.18
CA LYS A 61 17.21 3.83 -8.55
C LYS A 61 15.97 4.67 -8.82
N ARG A 62 14.77 4.17 -8.46
CA ARG A 62 13.51 4.90 -8.64
C ARG A 62 13.46 6.14 -7.77
N PHE A 63 13.89 6.02 -6.52
CA PHE A 63 13.95 7.12 -5.57
C PHE A 63 14.87 8.24 -6.05
N GLY A 64 16.04 7.90 -6.60
CA GLY A 64 16.97 8.88 -7.18
C GLY A 64 16.33 9.71 -8.29
N LYS A 65 15.56 9.07 -9.18
CA LYS A 65 14.79 9.79 -10.22
C LYS A 65 13.76 10.74 -9.62
N ASP A 66 13.06 10.33 -8.57
CA ASP A 66 12.09 11.18 -7.87
C ASP A 66 12.78 12.38 -7.19
N VAL A 67 13.99 12.19 -6.66
CA VAL A 67 14.81 13.27 -6.07
C VAL A 67 15.28 14.24 -7.14
N GLU A 68 15.78 13.75 -8.28
CA GLU A 68 16.16 14.58 -9.43
C GLU A 68 14.97 15.39 -9.98
N ALA A 69 13.77 14.81 -9.94
CA ALA A 69 12.52 15.47 -10.31
C ALA A 69 11.95 16.41 -9.23
N GLY A 70 12.59 16.52 -8.05
CA GLY A 70 12.13 17.36 -6.94
C GLY A 70 10.87 16.85 -6.22
N ILE A 71 10.48 15.60 -6.46
CA ILE A 71 9.28 14.97 -5.87
C ILE A 71 9.57 14.47 -4.45
N ARG A 72 10.82 14.07 -4.17
CA ARG A 72 11.24 13.51 -2.88
C ARG A 72 12.53 14.12 -2.37
N ASN A 73 12.74 13.99 -1.07
CA ASN A 73 13.99 14.41 -0.43
C ASN A 73 14.94 13.22 -0.29
N GLN A 74 16.20 13.39 -0.70
CA GLN A 74 17.25 12.37 -0.55
C GLN A 74 17.37 11.84 0.90
N ALA A 75 17.11 12.68 1.90
CA ALA A 75 17.15 12.30 3.32
C ALA A 75 16.13 11.20 3.68
N GLU A 76 15.08 11.01 2.89
CA GLU A 76 14.04 10.00 3.13
C GLU A 76 14.39 8.62 2.55
N LEU A 77 15.45 8.51 1.74
CA LEU A 77 15.85 7.26 1.09
C LEU A 77 16.16 6.16 2.11
N GLN A 78 16.95 6.46 3.15
CA GLN A 78 17.32 5.46 4.15
C GLN A 78 16.08 4.90 4.85
N ALA A 79 15.14 5.77 5.25
CA ALA A 79 13.88 5.33 5.84
C ALA A 79 13.03 4.50 4.86
N ALA A 80 13.10 4.77 3.55
CA ALA A 80 12.45 3.93 2.55
C ALA A 80 13.09 2.53 2.45
N ILE A 81 14.42 2.44 2.48
CA ILE A 81 15.17 1.18 2.49
C ILE A 81 14.88 0.37 3.75
N ASP A 82 14.93 0.99 4.93
CA ASP A 82 14.70 0.32 6.21
C ASP A 82 13.31 -0.34 6.27
N ARG A 83 12.31 0.29 5.64
CA ARG A 83 10.94 -0.23 5.56
C ARG A 83 10.81 -1.50 4.70
N ILE A 84 11.73 -1.79 3.79
CA ILE A 84 11.66 -2.99 2.91
C ILE A 84 11.51 -4.25 3.76
N VAL A 85 12.31 -4.40 4.81
CA VAL A 85 12.27 -5.58 5.69
C VAL A 85 10.99 -5.60 6.52
N MET A 86 10.50 -4.44 6.94
CA MET A 86 9.31 -4.33 7.79
C MET A 86 8.05 -4.82 7.06
N TYR A 87 7.94 -4.57 5.75
CA TYR A 87 6.83 -5.09 4.96
C TYR A 87 6.78 -6.62 4.88
N LYS A 88 7.87 -7.34 5.16
CA LYS A 88 7.83 -8.82 5.26
C LYS A 88 7.01 -9.30 6.46
N ALA A 89 6.97 -8.52 7.54
CA ALA A 89 6.26 -8.85 8.77
C ALA A 89 4.77 -8.41 8.75
N VAL A 90 4.37 -7.59 7.78
CA VAL A 90 2.98 -7.17 7.60
C VAL A 90 2.16 -8.35 7.04
N ASN A 91 0.98 -8.61 7.58
CA ASN A 91 0.03 -9.58 7.03
C ASN A 91 -0.67 -8.97 5.81
N SER A 92 -0.11 -9.22 4.63
CA SER A 92 -0.65 -8.77 3.35
C SER A 92 -0.17 -9.68 2.23
N ILE A 93 -0.84 -9.62 1.09
CA ILE A 93 -0.36 -10.21 -0.16
C ILE A 93 0.90 -9.44 -0.60
N LYS A 94 1.98 -10.17 -0.90
CA LYS A 94 3.27 -9.56 -1.31
C LYS A 94 3.39 -9.59 -2.81
N ILE A 95 3.65 -8.43 -3.40
CA ILE A 95 3.88 -8.30 -4.84
C ILE A 95 5.27 -7.69 -5.02
N ASP A 96 6.18 -8.48 -5.59
CA ASP A 96 7.50 -8.00 -5.98
C ASP A 96 7.41 -7.26 -7.32
N VAL A 97 7.71 -5.96 -7.27
CA VAL A 97 7.66 -5.02 -8.41
C VAL A 97 9.05 -4.71 -8.96
N THR A 98 10.09 -5.45 -8.54
CA THR A 98 11.48 -5.24 -8.97
C THR A 98 11.63 -5.40 -10.48
N GLY A 99 12.11 -4.35 -11.15
CA GLY A 99 12.36 -4.36 -12.59
C GLY A 99 11.09 -4.48 -13.45
N ARG A 100 9.90 -4.32 -12.86
CA ARG A 100 8.60 -4.43 -13.54
C ARG A 100 7.99 -3.06 -13.84
N GLU A 101 7.25 -3.02 -14.94
CA GLU A 101 6.49 -1.86 -15.39
C GLU A 101 5.13 -1.74 -14.68
N LEU A 102 4.55 -0.54 -14.69
CA LEU A 102 3.29 -0.26 -13.99
C LEU A 102 2.11 -1.15 -14.42
N PRO A 103 1.86 -1.39 -15.73
CA PRO A 103 0.73 -2.23 -16.17
C PRO A 103 0.86 -3.67 -15.67
N GLU A 104 2.07 -4.23 -15.71
CA GLU A 104 2.34 -5.59 -15.23
C GLU A 104 2.08 -5.71 -13.72
N ASN A 105 2.43 -4.69 -12.94
CA ASN A 105 2.16 -4.68 -11.51
C ASN A 105 0.65 -4.63 -11.22
N ALA A 106 -0.13 -3.88 -12.01
CA ALA A 106 -1.58 -3.82 -11.88
C ALA A 106 -2.24 -5.17 -12.19
N GLU A 107 -1.83 -5.84 -13.27
CA GLU A 107 -2.31 -7.18 -13.62
C GLU A 107 -2.07 -8.20 -12.50
N ARG A 108 -0.92 -8.11 -11.82
CA ARG A 108 -0.61 -8.97 -10.68
C ARG A 108 -1.50 -8.72 -9.48
N ILE A 109 -1.88 -7.46 -9.22
CA ILE A 109 -2.85 -7.13 -8.17
C ILE A 109 -4.20 -7.77 -8.51
N ILE A 110 -4.69 -7.58 -9.74
CA ILE A 110 -5.96 -8.16 -10.20
C ILE A 110 -5.95 -9.68 -10.06
N LYS A 111 -4.87 -10.33 -10.55
CA LYS A 111 -4.71 -11.78 -10.45
C LYS A 111 -4.76 -12.25 -8.99
N ALA A 112 -4.06 -11.54 -8.09
CA ALA A 112 -4.06 -11.88 -6.68
C ALA A 112 -5.45 -11.72 -6.02
N ILE A 113 -6.25 -10.73 -6.44
CA ILE A 113 -7.65 -10.60 -5.99
C ILE A 113 -8.43 -11.84 -6.43
N SER A 114 -8.38 -12.21 -7.71
CA SER A 114 -9.12 -13.36 -8.25
C SER A 114 -8.73 -14.70 -7.60
N GLU A 115 -7.47 -14.87 -7.22
CA GLU A 115 -6.99 -16.09 -6.53
C GLU A 115 -7.40 -16.16 -5.06
N ASN A 116 -7.78 -15.04 -4.45
CA ASN A 116 -8.15 -14.94 -3.03
C ASN A 116 -9.64 -14.58 -2.85
N ALA A 117 -10.40 -14.44 -3.94
CA ALA A 117 -11.84 -14.28 -3.90
C ALA A 117 -12.47 -15.60 -3.41
N SER A 118 -13.16 -15.54 -2.26
CA SER A 118 -13.90 -16.66 -1.67
C SER A 118 -15.35 -16.67 -2.11
#